data_AF-A0A1V0B693-F1
#
_entry.id   AF-A0A1V0B693-F1
#
_cell.length_a   1.000
_cell.length_b   1.000
_cell.length_c   1.000
_cell.angle_alpha   90.00
_cell.angle_beta   90.00
_cell.angle_gamma   90.00
#
_symmetry.space_group_name_H-M   'P 1'
#
loop_
_entity.id
_entity.type
_entity.pdbx_description
1 polymer ?
#
loop_
_entity_poly.entity_id
_entity_poly.type
_entity_poly.pdbx_seq_one_letter_code
_entity_poly.pdbx_strand_id
1 'polypeptide(L)'
;MSRITKEQAIAAVGEEVINTLLFANVEPTNRVTNNGTAELSARIKAMEGEDQVTVFMYVYVDEEEFMNAEDLGTLDWDDAMANAEFEIY
;
A
#
# COMPACT_ATOMS: atom_id res chain seq x y z
N MET A 1 14.50 4.22 -3.78
CA MET A 1 13.90 3.57 -4.97
C MET A 1 12.68 4.38 -5.36
N SER A 2 12.23 4.27 -6.61
CA SER A 2 11.06 5.02 -7.06
C SER A 2 9.82 4.20 -6.84
N ARG A 3 8.83 4.77 -6.15
CA ARG A 3 7.50 4.21 -6.04
C ARG A 3 6.80 4.25 -7.40
N ILE A 4 6.02 3.22 -7.69
CA ILE A 4 5.31 3.04 -8.96
C ILE A 4 3.80 3.05 -8.75
N THR A 5 3.04 3.35 -9.80
CA THR A 5 1.57 3.34 -9.75
C THR A 5 1.04 1.91 -9.71
N LYS A 6 -0.25 1.77 -9.35
CA LYS A 6 -0.96 0.49 -9.40
C LYS A 6 -0.87 -0.18 -10.77
N GLU A 7 -1.05 0.56 -11.86
CA GLU A 7 -0.99 0.02 -13.23
C GLU A 7 0.40 -0.52 -13.55
N GLN A 8 1.45 0.18 -13.11
CA GLN A 8 2.84 -0.25 -13.30
C GLN A 8 3.15 -1.49 -12.48
N ALA A 9 2.64 -1.59 -11.24
CA ALA A 9 2.81 -2.75 -10.40
C ALA A 9 2.08 -3.98 -10.97
N ILE A 10 0.85 -3.81 -11.47
CA ILE A 10 0.10 -4.87 -12.16
C ILE A 10 0.86 -5.36 -13.38
N ALA A 11 1.46 -4.46 -14.16
CA ALA A 11 2.26 -4.83 -15.32
C ALA A 11 3.52 -5.65 -14.98
N ALA A 12 4.06 -5.50 -13.76
CA ALA A 12 5.25 -6.20 -13.30
C ALA A 12 4.94 -7.57 -12.67
N VAL A 13 4.02 -7.63 -11.69
CA VAL A 13 3.78 -8.83 -10.88
C VAL A 13 2.41 -9.49 -11.11
N GLY A 14 1.59 -8.90 -11.98
CA GLY A 14 0.25 -9.39 -12.29
C GLY A 14 -0.84 -8.87 -11.37
N GLU A 15 -2.07 -8.85 -11.89
CA GLU A 15 -3.24 -8.29 -11.21
C GLU A 15 -3.62 -9.06 -9.95
N GLU A 16 -3.48 -10.38 -9.95
CA GLU A 16 -3.82 -11.24 -8.80
C GLU A 16 -2.98 -10.90 -7.56
N VAL A 17 -1.69 -10.65 -7.75
CA VAL A 17 -0.77 -10.28 -6.66
C VAL A 17 -1.16 -8.93 -6.08
N ILE A 18 -1.43 -7.93 -6.93
CA ILE A 18 -1.82 -6.59 -6.50
C ILE A 18 -3.18 -6.61 -5.81
N ASN A 19 -4.16 -7.35 -6.35
CA ASN A 19 -5.47 -7.49 -5.70
C ASN A 19 -5.36 -8.16 -4.33
N THR A 20 -4.49 -9.17 -4.18
CA THR A 20 -4.23 -9.78 -2.85
C THR A 20 -3.69 -8.75 -1.86
N LEU A 21 -2.82 -7.85 -2.33
CA LEU A 21 -2.22 -6.80 -1.52
C LEU A 21 -3.25 -5.73 -1.08
N LEU A 22 -4.21 -5.39 -1.95
CA LEU A 22 -5.28 -4.43 -1.63
C LEU A 22 -6.21 -4.90 -0.51
N PHE A 23 -6.34 -6.22 -0.30
CA PHE A 23 -7.12 -6.79 0.80
C PHE A 23 -6.26 -7.19 2.00
N ALA A 24 -4.94 -6.96 1.94
CA ALA A 24 -4.05 -7.27 3.04
C ALA A 24 -4.18 -6.22 4.16
N ASN A 25 -3.97 -6.66 5.40
CA ASN A 25 -3.87 -5.74 6.52
C ASN A 25 -2.69 -4.79 6.32
N VAL A 26 -2.93 -3.51 6.55
CA VAL A 26 -1.92 -2.46 6.50
C VAL A 26 -1.43 -2.13 7.90
N GLU A 27 -0.15 -1.76 8.01
CA GLU A 27 0.50 -1.37 9.26
C GLU A 27 1.13 0.03 9.11
N PRO A 28 1.08 0.90 10.14
CA PRO A 28 1.76 2.18 10.10
C PRO A 28 3.24 2.03 9.83
N THR A 29 3.76 2.87 8.94
CA THR A 29 5.20 2.96 8.70
C THR A 29 5.84 3.89 9.74
N ASN A 30 7.18 3.82 9.86
CA ASN A 30 7.93 4.78 10.67
C ASN A 30 8.18 6.12 9.95
N ARG A 31 7.54 6.34 8.79
CA ARG A 31 7.77 7.53 7.98
C ARG A 31 6.84 8.64 8.43
N VAL A 32 7.43 9.79 8.79
CA VAL A 32 6.68 11.03 8.97
C VAL A 32 6.45 11.63 7.60
N THR A 33 5.18 11.78 7.22
CA THR A 33 4.82 12.57 6.03
C THR A 33 4.72 14.04 6.47
N ASN A 34 5.14 14.98 5.62
CA ASN A 34 5.09 16.42 5.95
C ASN A 34 3.87 17.11 5.30
N ASN A 35 2.86 16.35 4.91
CA ASN A 35 1.67 16.79 4.19
C ASN A 35 0.36 16.45 4.94
N GLY A 36 0.44 16.09 6.22
CA GLY A 36 -0.73 15.79 7.05
C GLY A 36 -1.36 14.43 6.76
N THR A 37 -0.60 13.47 6.23
CA THR A 37 -1.08 12.11 6.01
C THR A 37 -0.33 11.09 6.88
N ALA A 38 -0.98 10.02 7.32
CA ALA A 38 -0.29 8.85 7.84
C ALA A 38 0.03 7.90 6.68
N GLU A 39 1.30 7.44 6.59
CA GLU A 39 1.69 6.41 5.63
C GLU A 39 1.60 5.03 6.30
N LEU A 40 0.77 4.15 5.75
CA LEU A 40 0.70 2.74 6.11
C LEU A 40 1.23 1.88 4.99
N SER A 41 1.62 0.64 5.30
CA SER A 41 2.11 -0.30 4.32
C SER A 41 1.58 -1.71 4.51
N ALA A 42 1.44 -2.43 3.40
CA ALA A 42 1.28 -3.88 3.38
C ALA A 42 2.36 -4.49 2.48
N ARG A 43 2.64 -5.77 2.66
CA ARG A 43 3.59 -6.48 1.81
C ARG A 43 3.22 -7.92 1.57
N ILE A 44 3.61 -8.43 0.41
CA ILE A 44 3.53 -9.85 0.06
C ILE A 44 4.80 -10.29 -0.66
N LYS A 45 5.08 -11.59 -0.62
CA LYS A 45 6.06 -12.22 -1.49
C LYS A 45 5.33 -12.87 -2.66
N ALA A 46 5.72 -12.51 -3.87
CA ALA A 46 5.17 -13.03 -5.11
C ALA A 46 6.27 -13.72 -5.93
N MET A 47 5.85 -14.56 -6.87
CA MET A 47 6.74 -15.17 -7.85
C MET A 47 6.61 -14.40 -9.17
N GLU A 48 7.73 -13.92 -9.71
CA GLU A 48 7.83 -13.34 -11.05
C GLU A 48 8.61 -14.33 -11.92
N GLY A 49 7.89 -15.23 -12.60
CA GLY A 49 8.52 -16.34 -13.30
C GLY A 49 9.17 -17.34 -12.32
N GLU A 50 10.49 -17.48 -12.36
CA GLU A 50 11.26 -18.35 -11.45
C GLU A 50 11.82 -17.61 -10.22
N ASP A 51 11.75 -16.27 -10.20
CA ASP A 51 12.29 -15.43 -9.14
C ASP A 51 11.22 -15.08 -8.09
N GLN A 52 11.64 -14.95 -6.83
CA GLN A 52 10.78 -14.45 -5.75
C GLN A 52 11.04 -12.95 -5.56
N VAL A 53 9.98 -12.16 -5.68
CA VAL A 53 9.98 -10.72 -5.43
C VAL A 53 9.14 -10.38 -4.20
N THR A 54 9.48 -9.28 -3.53
CA THR A 54 8.67 -8.71 -2.45
C THR A 54 8.00 -7.45 -2.93
N VAL A 55 6.67 -7.42 -2.88
CA VAL A 55 5.87 -6.27 -3.28
C VAL A 55 5.38 -5.57 -2.02
N PHE A 56 5.68 -4.28 -1.92
CA PHE A 56 5.17 -3.38 -0.90
C PHE A 56 4.10 -2.49 -1.51
N MET A 57 3.02 -2.28 -0.76
CA MET A 57 2.01 -1.27 -1.02
C MET A 57 2.10 -0.22 0.08
N TYR A 58 1.99 1.04 -0.30
CA TYR A 58 1.94 2.18 0.59
C TYR A 58 0.64 2.92 0.35
N VAL A 59 -0.11 3.11 1.42
CA VAL A 59 -1.37 3.86 1.40
C VAL A 59 -1.24 5.07 2.31
N TYR A 60 -1.93 6.14 1.93
CA TYR A 60 -1.90 7.40 2.65
C TYR A 60 -3.32 7.75 3.05
N VAL A 61 -3.50 8.03 4.34
CA VAL A 61 -4.78 8.49 4.91
C VAL A 61 -4.53 9.81 5.63
N ASP A 62 -5.58 10.59 5.86
CA ASP A 62 -5.43 11.81 6.67
C ASP A 62 -4.91 11.46 8.08
N GLU A 63 -3.91 12.20 8.54
CA GLU A 63 -3.23 11.92 9.81
C GLU A 63 -4.14 12.19 11.01
N GLU A 64 -4.97 13.24 10.95
CA GLU A 64 -5.90 13.59 12.02
C GLU A 64 -7.02 12.55 12.11
N GLU A 65 -7.58 12.14 10.98
CA GLU A 65 -8.58 11.06 10.95
C GLU A 65 -7.98 9.74 11.46
N PHE A 66 -6.77 9.39 11.02
CA PHE A 66 -6.10 8.17 11.45
C PHE A 66 -5.83 8.15 12.96
N MET A 67 -5.38 9.27 13.54
CA MET A 67 -5.10 9.36 14.97
C MET A 67 -6.37 9.35 15.83
N ASN A 68 -7.49 9.88 15.31
CA ASN A 68 -8.76 9.95 16.02
C ASN A 68 -9.65 8.71 15.80
N ALA A 69 -9.29 7.83 14.86
CA ALA A 69 -10.04 6.62 14.57
C ALA A 69 -9.92 5.62 15.74
N GLU A 70 -11.02 5.40 16.46
CA GLU A 70 -11.13 4.29 17.44
C GLU A 70 -11.14 2.93 16.75
N ASP A 71 -11.63 2.88 15.50
CA ASP A 71 -11.66 1.71 14.63
C ASP A 71 -11.23 2.11 13.21
N LEU A 72 -10.16 1.46 12.71
CA LEU A 72 -9.62 1.68 11.38
C LEU A 72 -10.62 1.34 10.26
N GLY A 73 -11.63 0.51 10.54
CA GLY A 73 -12.71 0.20 9.58
C GLY A 73 -13.60 1.39 9.24
N THR A 74 -13.48 2.51 9.94
CA THR A 74 -14.24 3.75 9.69
C THR A 74 -13.57 4.71 8.72
N LEU A 75 -12.30 4.46 8.38
CA LEU A 75 -11.55 5.28 7.42
C LEU A 75 -11.99 5.01 5.99
N ASP A 76 -11.90 6.03 5.13
CA ASP A 76 -12.13 5.88 3.69
C ASP A 76 -10.90 5.22 3.04
N TRP A 77 -10.96 3.89 2.95
CA TRP A 77 -9.91 3.11 2.31
C TRP A 77 -10.00 3.13 0.80
N ASP A 78 -11.15 3.47 0.20
CA ASP A 78 -11.32 3.38 -1.25
C ASP A 78 -10.41 4.41 -1.95
N ASP A 79 -10.38 5.65 -1.45
CA ASP A 79 -9.49 6.69 -1.99
C ASP A 79 -8.02 6.39 -1.69
N ALA A 80 -7.71 5.90 -0.48
CA ALA A 80 -6.36 5.55 -0.07
C ALA A 80 -5.79 4.39 -0.93
N MET A 81 -6.62 3.40 -1.25
CA MET A 81 -6.26 2.24 -2.08
C MET A 81 -6.22 2.59 -3.57
N ALA A 82 -7.04 3.54 -4.04
CA ALA A 82 -7.00 4.03 -5.41
C ALA A 82 -5.69 4.79 -5.70
N ASN A 83 -5.19 5.53 -4.72
CA ASN A 83 -3.96 6.32 -4.81
C ASN A 83 -2.73 5.61 -4.21
N ALA A 84 -2.83 4.30 -3.95
CA ALA A 84 -1.75 3.53 -3.38
C ALA A 84 -0.50 3.52 -4.29
N GLU A 85 0.65 3.58 -3.65
CA GLU A 85 1.96 3.52 -4.28
C GLU A 85 2.61 2.16 -4.01
N PHE A 86 3.42 1.65 -4.95
CA PHE A 86 4.03 0.33 -4.83
C PHE A 86 5.54 0.37 -4.96
N GLU A 87 6.23 -0.58 -4.32
CA GLU A 87 7.65 -0.87 -4.52
C GLU A 87 7.85 -2.39 -4.67
N ILE A 88 8.73 -2.81 -5.59
CA ILE A 88 9.02 -4.21 -5.87
C ILE A 88 10.52 -4.44 -5.65
N TYR A 89 10.86 -5.46 -4.86
CA TYR A 89 12.22 -5.83 -4.43
C TYR A 89 12.57 -7.26 -4.81
#